data_AF-M2AUU0-F1
#
_entry.id   AF-M2AUU0-F1
#
_cell.length_a   1.000
_cell.length_b   1.000
_cell.length_c   1.000
_cell.angle_alpha   90.00
_cell.angle_beta   90.00
_cell.angle_gamma   90.00
#
_symmetry.space_group_name_H-M   'P 1'
#
loop_
_entity.id
_entity.type
_entity.pdbx_description
1 polymer ?
#
loop_
_entity_poly.entity_id
_entity_poly.type
_entity_poly.pdbx_seq_one_letter_code
_entity_poly.pdbx_strand_id
1 'polypeptide(L)' 'MNEPKQDTAPLNHTPCPGCGKPVDDRVPACPNCGEKIYVEHPGGITPTRHEKLPANDPRK' A
#
# COMPACT_ATOMS: atom_id res chain seq x y z
N MET A 1 2.44 -5.69 25.59
CA MET A 1 3.19 -4.86 24.62
C MET A 1 2.47 -4.99 23.29
N ASN A 2 2.12 -3.89 22.61
CA ASN A 2 1.48 -3.96 21.27
C ASN A 2 2.59 -4.03 20.22
N GLU A 3 2.84 -5.22 19.68
CA GLU A 3 3.75 -5.43 18.55
C GLU A 3 3.16 -4.75 17.29
N PRO A 4 3.93 -3.91 16.57
CA PRO A 4 3.50 -3.43 15.26
C PRO A 4 3.51 -4.65 14.33
N LYS A 5 2.32 -5.18 14.03
CA LYS A 5 2.13 -6.22 13.01
C LYS A 5 2.77 -5.71 11.73
N GLN A 6 3.93 -6.25 11.39
CA GLN A 6 4.61 -5.95 10.14
C GLN A 6 3.72 -6.53 9.03
N ASP A 7 3.02 -5.65 8.33
CA ASP A 7 2.18 -5.99 7.19
C ASP A 7 3.08 -6.59 6.11
N THR A 8 3.12 -7.91 6.02
CA THR A 8 3.92 -8.67 5.03
C THR A 8 3.24 -8.75 3.67
N ALA A 9 2.22 -7.92 3.42
CA ALA A 9 1.54 -7.87 2.14
C ALA A 9 2.54 -7.39 1.06
N PRO A 10 2.51 -7.98 -0.15
CA PRO A 10 3.37 -7.55 -1.24
C PRO A 10 3.09 -6.07 -1.57
N LEU A 11 4.09 -5.22 -1.34
CA LEU A 11 4.07 -3.80 -1.66
C LEU A 11 4.21 -3.63 -3.18
N ASN A 12 3.30 -2.87 -3.78
CA ASN A 12 3.45 -2.48 -5.19
C ASN A 12 4.49 -1.36 -5.29
N HIS A 13 5.30 -1.45 -6.33
CA HIS A 13 6.31 -0.44 -6.63
C HIS A 13 5.83 0.42 -7.80
N THR A 14 5.87 1.73 -7.60
CA THR A 14 5.50 2.75 -8.59
C THR A 14 6.72 3.63 -8.89
N PRO A 15 6.92 4.13 -10.13
CA PRO A 15 8.01 5.06 -10.41
C PRO A 15 7.74 6.42 -9.73
N CYS A 16 8.72 6.93 -9.00
CA CYS A 16 8.66 8.25 -8.39
C CYS A 16 8.50 9.35 -9.46
N PRO A 17 7.55 10.30 -9.32
CA PRO A 17 7.35 11.37 -10.30
C PRO A 17 8.52 12.36 -10.38
N GLY A 18 9.33 12.48 -9.32
CA GLY A 18 10.46 13.40 -9.28
C GLY A 18 11.76 12.83 -9.88
N CYS A 19 12.13 11.60 -9.52
CA CYS A 19 13.41 10.99 -9.93
C CYS A 19 13.29 9.74 -10.82
N GLY A 20 12.07 9.24 -11.05
CA GLY A 20 11.83 8.04 -11.86
C GLY A 20 12.25 6.72 -11.23
N LYS A 21 12.83 6.71 -10.02
CA LYS A 21 13.20 5.47 -9.33
C LYS A 21 11.96 4.73 -8.80
N PRO A 22 11.97 3.38 -8.79
CA PRO A 22 10.89 2.61 -8.18
C PRO A 22 10.85 2.86 -6.68
N VAL A 23 9.65 3.10 -6.17
CA VAL A 23 9.36 3.35 -4.76
C VAL A 23 8.08 2.64 -4.36
N ASP A 24 7.96 2.28 -3.10
CA ASP A 24 6.73 1.68 -2.60
C ASP A 24 5.57 2.67 -2.72
N ASP A 25 4.43 2.20 -3.19
CA ASP A 25 3.20 2.98 -3.32
C ASP A 25 2.68 3.50 -1.95
N ARG A 26 3.23 2.99 -0.84
CA ARG A 26 2.86 3.38 0.53
C ARG A 26 3.76 4.43 1.16
N VAL A 27 4.86 4.82 0.51
CA VAL A 27 5.75 5.83 1.10
C VAL A 27 5.18 7.24 0.91
N PRO A 28 5.11 8.08 1.96
CA PRO A 28 4.64 9.46 1.84
C PRO A 28 5.62 10.36 1.07
N ALA A 29 6.87 9.92 0.92
CA ALA A 29 7.89 10.60 0.14
C ALA A 29 8.91 9.60 -0.41
N CYS A 30 9.50 9.94 -1.55
CA CYS A 30 10.55 9.15 -2.16
C CYS A 30 11.81 9.15 -1.27
N PRO A 31 12.31 7.98 -0.83
CA PRO A 31 13.53 7.91 -0.01
C PRO A 31 14.80 8.28 -0.78
N ASN A 32 14.75 8.34 -2.12
CA ASN A 32 15.90 8.65 -2.96
C ASN A 32 16.07 10.15 -3.22
N CYS A 33 14.98 10.87 -3.50
CA CYS A 33 15.05 12.29 -3.88
C CYS A 33 14.26 13.23 -2.96
N GLY A 34 13.45 12.71 -2.03
CA GLY A 34 12.62 13.51 -1.14
C GLY A 34 11.33 14.05 -1.75
N GLU A 35 10.99 13.67 -2.99
CA GLU A 35 9.73 14.07 -3.64
C GLU A 35 8.54 13.56 -2.83
N LYS A 36 7.54 14.42 -2.58
CA LYS A 36 6.37 14.04 -1.78
C LYS A 36 5.41 13.23 -2.64
N ILE A 37 5.15 12.00 -2.23
CA ILE A 37 4.22 11.10 -2.91
C ILE A 37 2.94 11.14 -2.10
N TYR A 38 2.02 12.03 -2.50
CA TYR A 38 0.80 12.29 -1.77
C TYR A 38 -0.13 11.07 -1.87
N VAL A 39 -0.22 10.30 -0.80
CA VAL A 39 -1.24 9.26 -0.61
C VAL A 39 -2.38 9.86 0.18
N GLU A 40 -3.29 10.54 -0.51
CA GLU A 40 -4.47 11.20 0.09
C GLU A 40 -5.31 10.21 0.91
N HIS A 41 -5.32 8.93 0.51
CA HIS A 41 -6.04 7.86 1.20
C HIS A 41 -5.14 6.61 1.31
N PRO A 42 -4.75 6.17 2.52
CA PRO A 42 -4.00 4.91 2.70
C PRO A 42 -4.80 3.66 2.27
N GLY A 43 -6.07 3.81 1.90
CA GLY A 43 -6.92 2.76 1.33
C GLY A 43 -6.97 2.72 -0.20
N GLY A 44 -6.36 3.68 -0.92
CA GLY A 44 -6.33 3.70 -2.39
C GLY A 44 -5.22 2.86 -3.01
N ILE A 45 -4.20 2.57 -2.20
CA ILE A 45 -2.97 1.83 -2.55
C ILE A 45 -3.10 0.31 -2.36
N THR A 46 -4.31 -0.19 -2.12
CA THR A 46 -4.58 -1.62 -2.07
C THR A 46 -5.13 -2.08 -3.42
N PRO A 47 -4.29 -2.46 -4.40
CA PRO A 47 -4.69 -3.43 -5.40
C PRO A 47 -4.45 -4.81 -4.79
N THR A 48 -4.82 -5.05 -3.53
CA THR A 48 -4.89 -6.42 -3.06
C THR A 48 -6.00 -7.04 -3.89
N ARG A 49 -5.61 -7.82 -4.91
CA ARG A 49 -6.44 -8.83 -5.56
C ARG A 49 -6.77 -9.93 -4.55
N HIS A 50 -7.16 -9.56 -3.34
CA HIS A 50 -7.80 -10.48 -2.44
C HIS A 50 -9.13 -10.81 -3.08
N GLU A 51 -9.29 -12.07 -3.45
CA GLU A 51 -10.60 -12.60 -3.78
C GLU A 51 -11.57 -12.18 -2.67
N LYS A 52 -12.73 -11.66 -3.08
CA LYS A 52 -13.74 -11.23 -2.12
C LYS A 52 -14.07 -12.43 -1.27
N LEU A 53 -13.73 -12.37 0.02
CA LEU A 53 -14.19 -13.38 0.97
C LEU A 53 -15.72 -13.43 0.87
N PRO A 54 -16.32 -14.63 0.82
CA PRO A 54 -17.77 -14.73 0.84
C PRO A 54 -18.26 -14.02 2.09
N ALA A 55 -19.21 -13.09 1.91
CA ALA A 55 -19.89 -12.48 3.05
C ALA A 55 -20.47 -13.63 3.89
N ASN A 56 -20.23 -13.61 5.21
CA ASN A 56 -20.85 -14.56 6.13
C ASN A 56 -22.37 -14.48 5.94
N ASP A 57 -22.94 -15.41 5.18
CA ASP A 57 -24.39 -15.61 5.08
C ASP A 57 -24.78 -16.57 6.21
N PRO A 58 -25.49 -16.10 7.25
CA PRO A 58 -25.83 -16.93 8.40
C PRO A 58 -26.94 -17.96 8.11
N ARG A 59 -27.27 -18.22 6.83
CA ARG A 59 -28.37 -19.11 6.41
C ARG A 59 -27.89 -20.29 5.55
N LYS A 60 -26.58 -20.50 5.40
CA LYS A 60 -26.00 -21.74 4.86
C LYS A 60 -25.34 -22.58 5.94
#